data_AF-A0A1I8FYR3-F1
#
_entry.id   AF-A0A1I8FYR3-F1
#
_cell.length_a   1.000
_cell.length_b   1.000
_cell.length_c   1.000
_cell.angle_alpha   90.00
_cell.angle_beta   90.00
_cell.angle_gamma   90.00
#
_symmetry.space_group_name_H-M   'P 1'
#
loop_
_entity.id
_entity.type
_entity.pdbx_description
1 polymer ?
#
loop_
_entity_poly.entity_id
_entity_poly.type
_entity_poly.pdbx_seq_one_letter_code
_entity_poly.pdbx_strand_id
1 'polypeptide(L)'
;IVKDLLPFMLILSIVTFGYGVAMWSVLFPLTDPDPETAIKSIFKVLRISYFQVFGELNLDLLTGEAVDCRAPNSTNCPDPWGAWIAPAMLGVHVMLSSCLLMNLLIAMFSWQHWSLLRYQIMKDFSGYSPIAPPLIIIWHLILAARQLLMRCSHAKRLGFNSVNDAFKTSYADDRQKERQLMQWERIRALEFLRNLEESPSGQSAGVSGTAAASAEAKPMVLRAAGVNKELEAVRSQLEESFKESLREVDGRVRRLDSMEAQLGQLKDLLEGLRDRLSERHIEPFLPAAGAPLIEWNRWKAMFSNYLLASGAIDLPEQRKQALLIHCLGAEGQNIYMSLQASSNQEEGEQPPSTVDDTLKLLDTHFGPKVNVISSIQEEFET
;
A
#
# COMPACT_ATOMS: atom_id res chain seq x y z
N ILE A 1 -16.64 22.67 -11.18
CA ILE A 1 -15.77 23.24 -12.26
C ILE A 1 -16.61 23.61 -13.47
N VAL A 2 -17.02 22.71 -14.37
CA VAL A 2 -17.73 23.14 -15.61
C VAL A 2 -19.06 23.85 -15.33
N LYS A 3 -19.83 23.40 -14.32
CA LYS A 3 -21.08 24.07 -13.88
C LYS A 3 -20.85 25.48 -13.34
N ASP A 4 -19.72 25.71 -12.69
CA ASP A 4 -19.39 26.99 -12.06
C ASP A 4 -18.64 27.91 -13.04
N LEU A 5 -17.91 27.34 -14.00
CA LEU A 5 -17.10 28.02 -15.01
C LEU A 5 -17.91 28.46 -16.24
N LEU A 6 -18.95 27.70 -16.60
CA LEU A 6 -19.84 28.03 -17.72
C LEU A 6 -20.46 29.44 -17.61
N PRO A 7 -21.04 29.88 -16.46
CA PRO A 7 -21.58 31.24 -16.37
C PRO A 7 -20.49 32.32 -16.52
N PHE A 8 -19.28 32.11 -16.02
CA PHE A 8 -18.16 33.07 -16.20
C PHE A 8 -17.70 33.15 -17.66
N MET A 9 -17.58 32.01 -18.34
CA MET A 9 -17.23 31.96 -19.76
C MET A 9 -18.31 32.63 -20.63
N LEU A 10 -19.58 32.50 -20.25
CA LEU A 10 -20.69 33.16 -20.93
C LEU A 10 -20.65 34.69 -20.76
N ILE A 11 -20.35 35.19 -19.55
CA ILE A 11 -20.17 36.63 -19.30
C ILE A 11 -18.97 37.16 -20.11
N LEU A 12 -17.83 36.46 -20.09
CA LEU A 12 -16.66 36.83 -20.87
C LEU A 12 -16.98 36.88 -22.37
N SER A 13 -17.68 35.87 -22.89
CA SER A 13 -18.09 35.80 -24.30
C SER A 13 -18.99 36.97 -24.70
N ILE A 14 -19.99 37.33 -23.89
CA ILE A 14 -20.90 38.45 -24.16
C ILE A 14 -20.14 39.78 -24.16
N VAL A 15 -19.25 39.99 -23.18
CA VAL A 15 -18.42 41.20 -23.08
C VAL A 15 -17.49 41.33 -24.30
N THR A 16 -16.78 40.26 -24.68
CA THR A 16 -15.87 40.28 -25.84
C THR A 16 -16.62 40.50 -27.14
N PHE A 17 -17.80 39.89 -27.30
CA PHE A 17 -18.64 40.12 -28.48
C PHE A 17 -19.14 41.58 -28.53
N GLY A 18 -19.66 42.11 -27.43
CA GLY A 18 -20.16 43.48 -27.35
C GLY A 18 -19.08 44.53 -27.62
N TYR A 19 -17.89 44.35 -27.03
CA TYR A 19 -16.73 45.19 -27.31
C TYR A 19 -16.31 45.12 -28.78
N GLY A 20 -16.20 43.92 -29.37
CA GLY A 20 -15.77 43.76 -30.75
C GLY A 20 -16.68 44.47 -31.74
N VAL A 21 -18.01 44.30 -31.58
CA VAL A 21 -19.00 44.99 -32.42
C VAL A 21 -18.90 46.50 -32.24
N ALA A 22 -18.87 46.99 -30.99
CA ALA A 22 -18.79 48.42 -30.70
C ALA A 22 -17.52 49.06 -31.25
N MET A 23 -16.37 48.39 -31.11
CA MET A 23 -15.09 48.85 -31.63
C MET A 23 -15.12 48.90 -33.16
N TRP A 24 -15.56 47.85 -33.84
CA TRP A 24 -15.63 47.83 -35.30
C TRP A 24 -16.57 48.91 -35.88
N SER A 25 -17.71 49.15 -35.22
CA SER A 25 -18.64 50.21 -35.61
C SER A 25 -18.06 51.62 -35.47
N VAL A 26 -17.17 51.84 -34.50
CA VAL A 26 -16.51 53.13 -34.28
C VAL A 26 -15.36 53.37 -35.25
N LEU A 27 -14.59 52.33 -35.63
CA LEU A 27 -13.51 52.48 -36.60
C LEU A 27 -13.99 52.54 -38.05
N PHE A 28 -14.91 51.67 -38.45
CA PHE A 28 -15.27 51.49 -39.87
C PHE A 28 -16.76 51.75 -40.11
N PRO A 29 -17.21 53.03 -40.10
CA PRO A 29 -18.62 53.40 -40.26
C PRO A 29 -19.21 53.12 -41.65
N LEU A 30 -18.36 52.90 -42.67
CA LEU A 30 -18.75 52.77 -44.08
C LEU A 30 -18.29 51.42 -44.66
N THR A 31 -18.83 50.31 -44.14
CA THR A 31 -18.57 48.97 -44.71
C THR A 31 -19.64 48.65 -45.77
N ASP A 32 -19.23 48.15 -46.94
CA ASP A 32 -20.13 47.81 -48.04
C ASP A 32 -21.22 46.80 -47.62
N PRO A 33 -22.48 46.94 -48.10
CA PRO A 33 -23.66 46.25 -47.57
C PRO A 33 -23.84 44.79 -48.06
N ASP A 34 -22.81 44.16 -48.62
CA ASP A 34 -22.91 42.79 -49.11
C ASP A 34 -23.01 41.77 -47.96
N PRO A 35 -24.00 40.86 -47.96
CA PRO A 35 -24.22 39.94 -46.85
C PRO A 35 -23.05 38.97 -46.61
N GLU A 36 -22.34 38.56 -47.66
CA GLU A 36 -21.15 37.70 -47.52
C GLU A 36 -19.97 38.44 -46.87
N THR A 37 -19.78 39.71 -47.19
CA THR A 37 -18.72 40.56 -46.65
C THR A 37 -19.04 40.96 -45.21
N ALA A 38 -20.32 41.17 -44.89
CA ALA A 38 -20.79 41.42 -43.53
C ALA A 38 -20.49 40.25 -42.59
N ILE A 39 -20.82 39.01 -43.00
CA ILE A 39 -20.53 37.81 -42.19
C ILE A 39 -19.02 37.64 -41.99
N LYS A 40 -18.22 37.80 -43.05
CA LYS A 40 -16.74 37.75 -42.96
C LYS A 40 -16.19 38.80 -42.01
N SER A 41 -16.77 40.01 -42.01
CA SER A 41 -16.37 41.10 -41.12
C SER A 41 -16.71 40.79 -39.66
N ILE A 42 -17.91 40.26 -39.37
CA ILE A 42 -18.30 39.83 -38.02
C ILE A 42 -17.34 38.78 -37.45
N PHE A 43 -17.01 37.74 -38.24
CA PHE A 43 -16.04 36.72 -37.79
C PHE A 43 -14.63 37.27 -37.61
N LYS A 44 -14.20 38.19 -38.49
CA LYS A 44 -12.90 38.87 -38.37
C LYS A 44 -12.82 39.67 -37.07
N VAL A 45 -13.87 40.43 -36.75
CA VAL A 45 -14.02 41.22 -35.53
C VAL A 45 -14.01 40.36 -34.29
N LEU A 46 -14.81 39.29 -34.28
CA LEU A 46 -14.89 38.37 -33.15
C LEU A 46 -13.54 37.70 -32.88
N ARG A 47 -12.85 37.28 -33.94
CA ARG A 47 -11.52 36.69 -33.86
C ARG A 47 -10.51 37.67 -33.26
N ILE A 48 -10.45 38.90 -33.77
CA ILE A 48 -9.54 39.94 -33.27
C ILE A 48 -9.82 40.22 -31.78
N SER A 49 -11.08 40.45 -31.43
CA SER A 49 -11.49 40.76 -30.05
C SER A 49 -11.21 39.61 -29.07
N TYR A 50 -11.35 38.36 -29.52
CA TYR A 50 -10.99 37.18 -28.74
C TYR A 50 -9.49 37.11 -28.46
N PHE A 51 -8.63 37.29 -29.47
CA PHE A 51 -7.18 37.23 -29.28
C PHE A 51 -6.63 38.42 -28.48
N GLN A 52 -7.31 39.57 -28.50
CA GLN A 52 -6.99 40.71 -27.65
C GLN A 52 -7.08 40.39 -26.15
N VAL A 53 -8.00 39.50 -25.74
CA VAL A 53 -8.10 39.00 -24.35
C VAL A 53 -6.82 38.25 -23.92
N PHE A 54 -6.13 37.60 -24.87
CA PHE A 54 -4.88 36.87 -24.62
C PHE A 54 -3.61 37.74 -24.83
N GLY A 55 -3.77 39.01 -25.19
CA GLY A 55 -2.68 39.97 -25.33
C GLY A 55 -2.25 40.26 -26.78
N GLU A 56 -2.94 39.74 -27.80
CA GLU A 56 -2.67 40.12 -29.19
C GLU A 56 -3.45 41.38 -29.57
N LEU A 57 -2.87 42.54 -29.25
CA LEU A 57 -3.59 43.82 -29.27
C LEU A 57 -3.80 44.42 -30.67
N ASN A 58 -2.88 44.18 -31.61
CA ASN A 58 -2.91 44.72 -32.98
C ASN A 58 -3.17 46.25 -33.02
N LEU A 59 -2.37 47.03 -32.26
CA LEU A 59 -2.53 48.49 -32.15
C LEU A 59 -2.45 49.19 -33.52
N ASP A 60 -1.59 48.72 -34.41
CA ASP A 60 -1.40 49.33 -35.74
C ASP A 60 -2.68 49.33 -36.59
N LEU A 61 -3.54 48.31 -36.40
CA LEU A 61 -4.85 48.24 -37.04
C LEU A 61 -5.86 49.21 -36.40
N LEU A 62 -5.73 49.48 -35.11
CA LEU A 62 -6.63 50.33 -34.32
C LEU A 62 -6.30 51.82 -34.45
N THR A 63 -5.03 52.17 -34.60
CA THR A 63 -4.55 53.54 -34.81
C THR A 63 -4.61 53.96 -36.29
N GLY A 64 -4.86 53.00 -37.19
CA GLY A 64 -4.92 53.25 -38.63
C GLY A 64 -3.56 53.38 -39.30
N GLU A 65 -2.50 52.94 -38.64
CA GLU A 65 -1.13 52.95 -39.18
C GLU A 65 -0.86 51.75 -40.11
N ALA A 66 -1.69 50.70 -40.03
CA ALA A 66 -1.55 49.49 -40.84
C ALA A 66 -2.06 49.60 -42.29
N VAL A 67 -2.78 50.67 -42.66
CA VAL A 67 -3.38 50.85 -44.00
C VAL A 67 -3.07 52.26 -44.51
N ASP A 68 -2.48 52.37 -45.71
CA ASP A 68 -2.17 53.65 -46.36
C ASP A 68 -3.46 54.41 -46.78
N CYS A 69 -4.09 55.07 -45.81
CA CYS A 69 -5.30 55.89 -45.99
C CYS A 69 -5.05 57.25 -46.64
N ARG A 70 -3.88 57.43 -47.27
CA ARG A 70 -3.47 58.65 -47.97
C ARG A 70 -3.93 58.66 -49.43
N ALA A 71 -4.39 57.52 -49.96
CA ALA A 71 -4.89 57.40 -51.33
C ALA A 71 -6.38 57.79 -51.42
N PRO A 72 -6.80 58.53 -52.46
CA PRO A 72 -8.19 59.01 -52.59
C PRO A 72 -9.25 57.92 -52.82
N ASN A 73 -8.84 56.65 -53.03
CA ASN A 73 -9.73 55.51 -53.30
C ASN A 73 -9.61 54.37 -52.25
N SER A 74 -8.99 54.60 -51.10
CA SER A 74 -8.92 53.57 -50.05
C SER A 74 -10.27 53.44 -49.33
N THR A 75 -10.98 52.35 -49.57
CA THR A 75 -12.15 51.94 -48.78
C THR A 75 -11.66 51.26 -47.48
N ASN A 76 -12.44 51.35 -46.40
CA ASN A 76 -12.11 50.82 -45.06
C ASN A 76 -10.96 51.54 -44.32
N CYS A 77 -10.97 52.87 -44.33
CA CYS A 77 -10.08 53.66 -43.48
C CYS A 77 -10.71 53.95 -42.11
N PRO A 78 -9.92 53.94 -41.03
CA PRO A 78 -10.45 54.23 -39.71
C PRO A 78 -10.82 55.70 -39.56
N ASP A 79 -11.94 55.95 -38.90
CA ASP A 79 -12.39 57.31 -38.60
C ASP A 79 -11.39 58.03 -37.68
N PRO A 80 -11.08 59.33 -37.91
CA PRO A 80 -10.17 60.10 -37.07
C PRO A 80 -10.54 60.12 -35.57
N TRP A 81 -11.83 60.11 -35.24
CA TRP A 81 -12.29 60.00 -33.85
C TRP A 81 -12.17 58.58 -33.33
N GLY A 82 -12.46 57.60 -34.19
CA GLY A 82 -12.32 56.19 -33.88
C GLY A 82 -10.89 55.78 -33.52
N ALA A 83 -9.88 56.37 -34.19
CA ALA A 83 -8.46 56.11 -33.95
C ALA A 83 -8.00 56.45 -32.52
N TRP A 84 -8.67 57.37 -31.82
CA TRP A 84 -8.40 57.67 -30.40
C TRP A 84 -9.33 56.92 -29.44
N ILE A 85 -10.61 56.76 -29.80
CA ILE A 85 -11.59 56.07 -28.95
C ILE A 85 -11.29 54.57 -28.86
N ALA A 86 -10.81 53.96 -29.94
CA ALA A 86 -10.59 52.52 -30.00
C ALA A 86 -9.48 52.01 -29.05
N PRO A 87 -8.30 52.65 -28.97
CA PRO A 87 -7.31 52.32 -27.93
C PRO A 87 -7.83 52.47 -26.50
N ALA A 88 -8.69 53.46 -26.24
CA ALA A 88 -9.29 53.64 -24.92
C ALA A 88 -10.27 52.51 -24.57
N MET A 89 -11.14 52.12 -25.52
CA MET A 89 -12.06 50.98 -25.38
C MET A 89 -11.29 49.65 -25.21
N LEU A 90 -10.19 49.47 -25.95
CA LEU A 90 -9.30 48.31 -25.81
C LEU A 90 -8.73 48.21 -24.39
N GLY A 91 -8.26 49.33 -23.82
CA GLY A 91 -7.73 49.36 -22.45
C GLY A 91 -8.76 48.90 -21.41
N VAL A 92 -9.99 49.41 -21.50
CA VAL A 92 -11.10 49.00 -20.62
C VAL A 92 -11.43 47.51 -20.82
N HIS A 93 -11.49 47.04 -22.06
CA HIS A 93 -11.76 45.64 -22.38
C HIS A 93 -10.70 44.69 -21.80
N VAL A 94 -9.41 45.00 -21.98
CA VAL A 94 -8.28 44.21 -21.45
C VAL A 94 -8.29 44.19 -19.91
N MET A 95 -8.56 45.32 -19.25
CA MET A 95 -8.66 45.36 -17.79
C MET A 95 -9.82 44.50 -17.27
N LEU A 96 -11.00 44.62 -17.88
CA LEU A 96 -12.19 43.92 -17.45
C LEU A 96 -12.07 42.40 -17.70
N SER A 97 -11.55 42.01 -18.86
CA SER A 97 -11.25 40.59 -19.18
C SER A 97 -10.18 40.00 -18.28
N SER A 98 -9.11 40.75 -17.97
CA SER A 98 -8.05 40.29 -17.04
C SER A 98 -8.59 40.04 -15.63
N CYS A 99 -9.49 40.89 -15.14
CA CYS A 99 -10.17 40.68 -13.85
C CYS A 99 -11.07 39.41 -13.88
N LEU A 100 -11.84 39.22 -14.95
CA LEU A 100 -12.69 38.04 -15.13
C LEU A 100 -11.89 36.74 -15.27
N LEU A 101 -10.77 36.77 -16.00
CA LEU A 101 -9.87 35.63 -16.15
C LEU A 101 -9.15 35.29 -14.83
N MET A 102 -8.75 36.30 -14.04
CA MET A 102 -8.16 36.06 -12.73
C MET A 102 -9.16 35.38 -11.78
N ASN A 103 -10.43 35.78 -11.82
CA ASN A 103 -11.50 35.11 -11.06
C ASN A 103 -11.68 33.63 -11.46
N LEU A 104 -11.52 33.32 -12.76
CA LEU A 104 -11.54 31.95 -13.26
C LEU A 104 -10.30 31.15 -12.82
N LEU A 105 -9.13 31.78 -12.83
CA LEU A 105 -7.86 31.17 -12.40
C LEU A 105 -7.92 30.80 -10.90
N ILE A 106 -8.45 31.69 -10.07
CA ILE A 106 -8.65 31.45 -8.62
C ILE A 106 -9.62 30.28 -8.40
N ALA A 107 -10.69 30.20 -9.18
CA ALA A 107 -11.63 29.09 -9.10
C ALA A 107 -10.97 27.73 -9.43
N MET A 108 -10.02 27.72 -10.38
CA MET A 108 -9.29 26.51 -10.77
C MET A 108 -8.20 26.11 -9.77
N PHE A 109 -7.51 27.10 -9.17
CA PHE A 109 -6.41 26.88 -8.21
C PHE A 109 -6.83 26.90 -6.74
N SER A 110 -8.11 26.73 -6.43
CA SER A 110 -8.52 26.56 -5.04
C SER A 110 -7.72 25.39 -4.41
N TRP A 111 -6.91 25.70 -3.40
CA TRP A 111 -5.92 24.78 -2.79
C TRP A 111 -6.52 23.44 -2.36
N GLN A 112 -7.80 23.44 -2.00
CA GLN A 112 -8.58 22.25 -1.64
C GLN A 112 -8.68 21.26 -2.81
N HIS A 113 -8.84 21.74 -4.05
CA HIS A 113 -8.89 20.89 -5.23
C HIS A 113 -7.54 20.20 -5.49
N TRP A 114 -6.43 20.92 -5.28
CA TRP A 114 -5.09 20.36 -5.47
C TRP A 114 -4.77 19.26 -4.45
N SER A 115 -5.20 19.40 -3.20
CA SER A 115 -4.99 18.37 -2.18
C SER A 115 -5.72 17.07 -2.51
N LEU A 116 -6.98 17.15 -2.96
CA LEU A 116 -7.78 15.99 -3.36
C LEU A 116 -7.26 15.37 -4.66
N LEU A 117 -6.94 16.20 -5.66
CA LEU A 117 -6.39 15.76 -6.93
C LEU A 117 -5.05 15.05 -6.73
N ARG A 118 -4.18 15.58 -5.87
CA ARG A 118 -2.90 14.95 -5.52
C ARG A 118 -3.10 13.58 -4.87
N TYR A 119 -4.06 13.45 -3.95
CA TYR A 119 -4.36 12.16 -3.33
C TYR A 119 -4.82 11.14 -4.38
N GLN A 120 -5.73 11.55 -5.28
CA GLN A 120 -6.23 10.68 -6.34
C GLN A 120 -5.11 10.22 -7.28
N ILE A 121 -4.25 11.14 -7.73
CA ILE A 121 -3.11 10.82 -8.58
C ILE A 121 -2.17 9.84 -7.86
N MET A 122 -1.85 10.08 -6.58
CA MET A 122 -0.96 9.20 -5.83
C MET A 122 -1.56 7.80 -5.65
N LYS A 123 -2.87 7.72 -5.40
CA LYS A 123 -3.60 6.46 -5.29
C LYS A 123 -3.53 5.66 -6.58
N ASP A 124 -3.79 6.31 -7.71
CA ASP A 124 -3.78 5.66 -9.03
C ASP A 124 -2.35 5.23 -9.41
N PHE A 125 -1.34 6.04 -9.11
CA PHE A 125 0.07 5.72 -9.38
C PHE A 125 0.60 4.51 -8.63
N SER A 126 0.18 4.28 -7.38
CA SER A 126 0.62 3.09 -6.64
C SER A 126 0.10 1.78 -7.23
N GLY A 127 -0.97 1.81 -8.03
CA GLY A 127 -1.53 0.64 -8.71
C GLY A 127 -0.96 0.40 -10.10
N TYR A 128 -0.23 1.36 -10.68
CA TYR A 128 0.31 1.24 -12.02
C TYR A 128 1.60 0.41 -12.08
N SER A 129 1.88 -0.13 -13.27
CA SER A 129 3.15 -0.79 -13.56
C SER A 129 4.31 0.18 -13.30
N PRO A 130 5.39 -0.26 -12.62
CA PRO A 130 6.59 0.56 -12.43
C PRO A 130 7.39 0.77 -13.73
N ILE A 131 6.99 0.12 -14.82
CA ILE A 131 7.68 0.13 -16.11
C ILE A 131 7.00 1.14 -17.06
N ALA A 132 7.81 1.84 -17.84
CA ALA A 132 7.34 2.82 -18.82
C ALA A 132 6.30 2.22 -19.81
N PRO A 133 5.34 3.03 -20.31
CA PRO A 133 4.28 2.58 -21.22
C PRO A 133 4.70 1.69 -22.40
N PRO A 134 5.82 1.94 -23.12
CA PRO A 134 6.20 1.08 -24.24
C PRO A 134 6.59 -0.36 -23.83
N LEU A 135 6.97 -0.59 -22.57
CA LEU A 135 7.42 -1.89 -22.06
C LEU A 135 6.38 -2.56 -21.14
N ILE A 136 5.14 -2.07 -21.12
CA ILE A 136 4.07 -2.57 -20.24
C ILE A 136 3.75 -4.06 -20.44
N ILE A 137 3.98 -4.58 -21.66
CA ILE A 137 3.75 -6.00 -21.99
C ILE A 137 4.63 -6.92 -21.12
N ILE A 138 5.86 -6.51 -20.81
CA ILE A 138 6.79 -7.29 -19.96
C ILE A 138 6.22 -7.42 -18.54
N TRP A 139 5.67 -6.34 -18.00
CA TRP A 139 5.02 -6.35 -16.68
C TRP A 139 3.82 -7.31 -16.64
N HIS A 140 2.97 -7.28 -17.67
CA HIS A 140 1.83 -8.20 -17.78
C HIS A 140 2.26 -9.67 -17.95
N LEU A 141 3.35 -9.94 -18.68
CA LEU A 141 3.93 -11.28 -18.79
C LEU A 141 4.44 -11.80 -17.43
N ILE A 142 5.11 -10.96 -16.64
CA ILE A 142 5.58 -11.30 -15.29
C ILE A 142 4.39 -11.58 -14.35
N LEU A 143 3.33 -10.76 -14.40
CA LEU A 143 2.10 -10.98 -13.63
C LEU A 143 1.40 -12.29 -14.05
N ALA A 144 1.29 -12.57 -15.35
CA ALA A 144 0.68 -13.80 -15.86
C ALA A 144 1.50 -15.04 -15.44
N ALA A 145 2.83 -14.97 -15.52
CA ALA A 145 3.73 -16.03 -15.06
C ALA A 145 3.59 -16.27 -13.54
N ARG A 146 3.52 -15.19 -12.73
CA ARG A 146 3.21 -15.28 -11.29
C ARG A 146 1.87 -15.96 -11.05
N GLN A 147 0.82 -15.59 -11.78
CA GLN A 147 -0.52 -16.19 -11.64
C GLN A 147 -0.48 -17.69 -11.94
N LEU A 148 0.28 -18.09 -12.97
CA LEU A 148 0.44 -19.49 -13.36
C LEU A 148 1.24 -20.28 -12.29
N LEU A 149 2.32 -19.69 -11.78
CA LEU A 149 3.13 -20.25 -10.69
C LEU A 149 2.35 -20.35 -9.38
N MET A 150 1.40 -19.46 -9.11
CA MET A 150 0.50 -19.49 -7.95
C MET A 150 -0.61 -20.55 -8.09
N ARG A 151 -1.02 -20.89 -9.32
CA ARG A 151 -1.94 -22.01 -9.59
C ARG A 151 -1.26 -23.36 -9.38
N CYS A 152 0.03 -23.45 -9.69
CA CYS A 152 0.85 -24.55 -9.24
C CYS A 152 1.09 -24.40 -7.73
N SER A 153 0.86 -25.43 -6.92
CA SER A 153 0.95 -25.38 -5.45
C SER A 153 2.33 -25.01 -4.88
N HIS A 154 3.33 -24.77 -5.74
CA HIS A 154 4.72 -24.50 -5.42
C HIS A 154 4.99 -23.07 -4.88
N ALA A 155 4.13 -22.10 -5.16
CA ALA A 155 4.39 -20.69 -4.81
C ALA A 155 4.05 -20.31 -3.36
N LYS A 156 3.27 -21.11 -2.63
CA LYS A 156 3.02 -20.87 -1.18
C LYS A 156 4.30 -20.92 -0.34
N ARG A 157 5.37 -21.55 -0.85
CA ARG A 157 6.66 -21.74 -0.16
C ARG A 157 7.65 -20.58 -0.35
N LEU A 158 7.43 -19.70 -1.33
CA LEU A 158 8.38 -18.63 -1.72
C LEU A 158 8.06 -17.25 -1.12
N GLY A 159 7.12 -17.14 -0.18
CA GLY A 159 6.86 -15.88 0.54
C GLY A 159 6.30 -14.74 -0.33
N PHE A 160 5.88 -15.02 -1.57
CA PHE A 160 5.44 -14.01 -2.53
C PHE A 160 4.04 -13.47 -2.26
N ASN A 161 3.49 -13.65 -1.05
CA ASN A 161 2.15 -13.20 -0.69
C ASN A 161 2.11 -11.81 -0.05
N SER A 162 3.25 -11.24 0.32
CA SER A 162 3.29 -9.84 0.78
C SER A 162 3.47 -8.92 -0.41
N VAL A 163 2.39 -8.63 -1.15
CA VAL A 163 2.37 -7.36 -1.89
C VAL A 163 2.13 -6.29 -0.82
N ASN A 164 3.21 -5.61 -0.45
CA ASN A 164 3.14 -4.44 0.42
C ASN A 164 2.39 -3.37 -0.36
N ASP A 165 1.10 -3.24 -0.11
CA ASP A 165 0.29 -2.16 -0.63
C ASP A 165 0.76 -0.87 0.06
N ALA A 166 1.26 0.09 -0.73
CA ALA A 166 1.85 1.33 -0.20
C ALA A 166 0.84 2.13 0.64
N PHE A 167 -0.45 1.87 0.48
CA PHE A 167 -1.54 2.52 1.21
C PHE A 167 -2.13 1.70 2.34
N LYS A 168 -1.70 0.45 2.52
CA LYS A 168 -2.25 -0.44 3.55
C LYS A 168 -1.13 -1.07 4.35
N THR A 169 -0.91 -0.51 5.54
CA THR A 169 -0.07 -1.12 6.58
C THR A 169 -0.96 -1.94 7.52
N SER A 170 -0.65 -3.23 7.66
CA SER A 170 -1.30 -4.09 8.65
C SER A 170 -0.47 -4.10 9.93
N TYR A 171 -1.11 -3.84 11.06
CA TYR A 171 -0.51 -3.96 12.39
C TYR A 171 -0.98 -5.23 13.14
N ALA A 172 -1.57 -6.19 12.42
CA ALA A 172 -2.13 -7.41 13.02
C ALA A 172 -1.10 -8.27 13.79
N ASP A 173 0.17 -8.23 13.37
CA ASP A 173 1.26 -8.96 14.04
C ASP A 173 1.73 -8.26 15.33
N ASP A 174 1.46 -6.96 15.51
CA ASP A 174 1.92 -6.16 16.65
C ASP A 174 0.74 -5.49 17.36
N ARG A 175 0.05 -6.29 18.17
CA ARG A 175 -1.12 -5.88 18.94
C ARG A 175 -0.83 -4.75 19.93
N GLN A 176 0.43 -4.58 20.35
CA GLN A 176 0.83 -3.49 21.24
C GLN A 176 0.84 -2.14 20.51
N LYS A 177 1.38 -2.08 19.29
CA LYS A 177 1.36 -0.86 18.47
C LYS A 177 -0.06 -0.45 18.09
N GLU A 178 -0.92 -1.40 17.76
CA GLU A 178 -2.34 -1.13 17.48
C GLU A 178 -3.02 -0.46 18.68
N ARG A 179 -2.80 -0.99 19.90
CA ARG A 179 -3.34 -0.38 21.13
C ARG A 179 -2.81 1.04 21.35
N GLN A 180 -1.52 1.29 21.13
CA GLN A 180 -0.92 2.61 21.26
C GLN A 180 -1.50 3.63 20.26
N LEU A 181 -1.71 3.22 19.00
CA LEU A 181 -2.32 4.05 17.96
C LEU A 181 -3.76 4.46 18.34
N MET A 182 -4.57 3.49 18.78
CA MET A 182 -5.95 3.75 19.22
C MET A 182 -6.01 4.66 20.45
N GLN A 183 -5.08 4.48 21.40
CA GLN A 183 -4.96 5.36 22.56
C GLN A 183 -4.58 6.79 22.14
N TRP A 184 -3.59 6.93 21.25
CA TRP A 184 -3.16 8.22 20.73
C TRP A 184 -4.30 8.96 20.01
N GLU A 185 -5.04 8.26 19.14
CA GLU A 185 -6.20 8.82 18.43
C GLU A 185 -7.25 9.31 19.43
N ARG A 186 -7.56 8.50 20.44
CA ARG A 186 -8.53 8.86 21.49
C ARG A 186 -8.12 10.10 22.26
N ILE A 187 -6.85 10.20 22.67
CA ILE A 187 -6.33 11.38 23.38
C ILE A 187 -6.45 12.62 22.50
N ARG A 188 -6.10 12.51 21.21
CA ARG A 188 -6.16 13.66 20.28
C ARG A 188 -7.60 14.09 20.00
N ALA A 189 -8.52 13.14 19.87
CA ALA A 189 -9.95 13.42 19.68
C ALA A 189 -10.56 14.11 20.91
N LEU A 190 -10.24 13.64 22.13
CA LEU A 190 -10.70 14.26 23.37
C LEU A 190 -10.16 15.69 23.51
N GLU A 191 -8.87 15.89 23.20
CA GLU A 191 -8.25 17.22 23.22
C GLU A 191 -8.90 18.18 22.22
N PHE A 192 -9.26 17.70 21.03
CA PHE A 192 -10.01 18.49 20.06
C PHE A 192 -11.40 18.89 20.57
N LEU A 193 -12.14 17.96 21.19
CA LEU A 193 -13.46 18.24 21.78
C LEU A 193 -13.37 19.24 22.94
N ARG A 194 -12.37 19.09 23.81
CA ARG A 194 -12.09 20.01 24.92
C ARG A 194 -11.81 21.43 24.41
N ASN A 195 -10.98 21.57 23.37
CA ASN A 195 -10.67 22.87 22.78
C ASN A 195 -11.88 23.54 22.11
N LEU A 196 -12.82 22.76 21.57
CA LEU A 196 -14.10 23.30 21.07
C LEU A 196 -14.98 23.83 22.20
N GLU A 197 -14.96 23.16 23.36
CA GLU A 197 -15.74 23.52 24.53
C GLU A 197 -15.17 24.71 25.30
N GLU A 198 -13.83 24.84 25.34
CA GLU A 198 -13.13 25.99 25.91
C GLU A 198 -13.18 27.24 25.01
N SER A 199 -13.57 27.10 23.73
CA SER A 199 -13.86 28.24 22.86
C SER A 199 -15.11 28.95 23.38
N PRO A 200 -15.00 30.08 24.09
CA PRO A 200 -16.10 30.58 24.90
C PRO A 200 -17.18 31.12 23.97
N SER A 201 -18.40 30.62 24.13
CA SER A 201 -19.57 31.38 23.71
C SER A 201 -19.71 32.62 24.61
N GLY A 202 -18.99 33.68 24.22
CA GLY A 202 -19.25 35.06 24.62
C GLY A 202 -18.25 35.66 25.61
N GLN A 203 -17.25 36.37 25.08
CA GLN A 203 -17.00 37.75 25.51
C GLN A 203 -16.73 38.65 24.31
N SER A 204 -17.42 39.79 24.34
CA SER A 204 -17.25 40.96 23.49
C SER A 204 -15.78 41.34 23.32
N ALA A 205 -15.31 41.41 22.07
CA ALA A 205 -14.21 42.28 21.69
C ALA A 205 -14.57 42.89 20.34
N GLY A 206 -15.30 44.01 20.38
CA GLY A 206 -15.30 44.93 19.27
C GLY A 206 -13.89 45.49 19.13
N VAL A 207 -13.19 45.10 18.06
CA VAL A 207 -12.15 45.93 17.45
C VAL A 207 -12.25 45.75 15.94
N SER A 208 -12.62 46.85 15.30
CA SER A 208 -12.50 47.13 13.88
C SER A 208 -11.09 46.80 13.38
N GLY A 209 -10.97 46.08 12.26
CA GLY A 209 -9.70 45.95 11.54
C GLY A 209 -9.50 44.60 10.85
N THR A 210 -9.90 44.53 9.59
CA THR A 210 -9.24 43.77 8.51
C THR A 210 -8.49 42.48 8.91
N ALA A 211 -9.20 41.36 8.91
CA ALA A 211 -8.58 40.04 8.75
C ALA A 211 -9.49 39.14 7.90
N ALA A 212 -9.75 39.59 6.66
CA ALA A 212 -10.30 38.74 5.61
C ALA A 212 -9.17 37.89 5.02
N ALA A 213 -8.76 36.82 5.70
CA ALA A 213 -7.99 35.71 5.12
C ALA A 213 -7.79 34.58 6.15
N SER A 214 -8.86 33.85 6.48
CA SER A 214 -8.76 32.42 6.78
C SER A 214 -10.15 31.82 6.76
N ALA A 215 -10.63 31.53 5.56
CA ALA A 215 -11.78 30.64 5.36
C ALA A 215 -11.31 29.20 5.53
N GLU A 216 -10.89 28.86 6.75
CA GLU A 216 -10.69 27.48 7.15
C GLU A 216 -12.04 26.96 7.65
N ALA A 217 -12.49 25.87 7.04
CA ALA A 217 -13.82 25.31 7.20
C ALA A 217 -14.18 25.11 8.69
N LYS A 218 -14.99 26.01 9.24
CA LYS A 218 -15.74 25.73 10.47
C LYS A 218 -16.75 24.63 10.12
N PRO A 219 -16.67 23.43 10.73
CA PRO A 219 -17.74 22.47 10.58
C PRO A 219 -19.03 23.10 11.12
N MET A 220 -20.15 22.80 10.46
CA MET A 220 -21.49 23.17 10.87
C MET A 220 -21.79 22.54 12.23
N VAL A 221 -21.45 23.25 13.31
CA VAL A 221 -21.83 22.87 14.67
C VAL A 221 -23.30 23.25 14.84
N LEU A 222 -24.12 22.22 15.09
CA LEU A 222 -25.52 22.32 15.48
C LEU A 222 -25.62 23.29 16.67
N ARG A 223 -26.07 24.52 16.40
CA ARG A 223 -26.16 25.59 17.39
C ARG A 223 -27.38 25.35 18.29
N ALA A 224 -27.22 24.57 19.35
CA ALA A 224 -28.20 24.48 20.43
C ALA A 224 -28.02 25.66 21.41
N ALA A 225 -28.28 26.89 20.95
CA ALA A 225 -28.31 28.06 21.82
C ALA A 225 -29.68 28.12 22.52
N GLY A 226 -29.77 27.59 23.73
CA GLY A 226 -30.99 27.71 24.55
C GLY A 226 -31.08 26.85 25.81
N VAL A 227 -30.13 25.92 26.06
CA VAL A 227 -30.30 24.86 27.05
C VAL A 227 -29.17 24.86 28.09
N ASN A 228 -28.68 26.02 28.56
CA ASN A 228 -27.43 26.06 29.35
C ASN A 228 -27.47 25.34 30.72
N LYS A 229 -28.62 25.18 31.38
CA LYS A 229 -28.69 24.48 32.69
C LYS A 229 -28.90 22.97 32.56
N GLU A 230 -29.77 22.56 31.63
CA GLU A 230 -30.02 21.15 31.34
C GLU A 230 -28.82 20.54 30.59
N LEU A 231 -28.14 21.30 29.73
CA LEU A 231 -26.94 20.86 29.02
C LEU A 231 -25.75 20.64 29.95
N GLU A 232 -25.58 21.48 30.98
CA GLU A 232 -24.54 21.28 32.01
C GLU A 232 -24.83 20.02 32.86
N ALA A 233 -26.09 19.75 33.20
CA ALA A 233 -26.48 18.53 33.91
C ALA A 233 -26.31 17.28 33.03
N VAL A 234 -26.73 17.33 31.76
CA VAL A 234 -26.54 16.27 30.78
C VAL A 234 -25.04 16.06 30.49
N ARG A 235 -24.23 17.12 30.47
CA ARG A 235 -22.77 17.06 30.36
C ARG A 235 -22.14 16.33 31.54
N SER A 236 -22.54 16.66 32.78
CA SER A 236 -22.03 15.95 33.96
C SER A 236 -22.41 14.47 33.97
N GLN A 237 -23.64 14.14 33.58
CA GLN A 237 -24.07 12.73 33.47
C GLN A 237 -23.32 12.01 32.35
N LEU A 238 -23.09 12.67 31.23
CA LEU A 238 -22.34 12.07 30.12
C LEU A 238 -20.89 11.81 30.53
N GLU A 239 -20.24 12.76 31.22
CA GLU A 239 -18.88 12.59 31.75
C GLU A 239 -18.79 11.46 32.78
N GLU A 240 -19.77 11.33 33.68
CA GLU A 240 -19.81 10.22 34.62
C GLU A 240 -20.03 8.88 33.92
N SER A 241 -20.97 8.82 32.97
CA SER A 241 -21.22 7.61 32.17
C SER A 241 -19.97 7.20 31.37
N PHE A 242 -19.22 8.19 30.87
CA PHE A 242 -18.01 7.96 30.12
C PHE A 242 -16.87 7.49 31.01
N LYS A 243 -16.73 8.07 32.23
CA LYS A 243 -15.77 7.61 33.24
C LYS A 243 -16.07 6.19 33.69
N GLU A 244 -17.34 5.82 33.80
CA GLU A 244 -17.76 4.48 34.18
C GLU A 244 -17.50 3.47 33.05
N SER A 245 -17.85 3.82 31.81
CA SER A 245 -17.51 2.99 30.64
C SER A 245 -16.00 2.83 30.46
N LEU A 246 -15.21 3.89 30.74
CA LEU A 246 -13.76 3.84 30.77
C LEU A 246 -13.22 2.84 31.80
N ARG A 247 -13.75 2.86 33.02
CA ARG A 247 -13.37 1.92 34.09
C ARG A 247 -13.73 0.48 33.75
N GLU A 248 -14.88 0.27 33.13
CA GLU A 248 -15.31 -1.05 32.68
C GLU A 248 -14.38 -1.58 31.58
N VAL A 249 -14.07 -0.75 30.58
CA VAL A 249 -13.15 -1.08 29.48
C VAL A 249 -11.75 -1.36 30.02
N ASP A 250 -11.24 -0.53 30.94
CA ASP A 250 -9.96 -0.72 31.62
C ASP A 250 -9.93 -2.06 32.40
N GLY A 251 -11.04 -2.42 33.06
CA GLY A 251 -11.20 -3.73 33.70
C GLY A 251 -11.26 -4.91 32.72
N ARG A 252 -11.81 -4.73 31.52
CA ARG A 252 -11.76 -5.74 30.44
C ARG A 252 -10.34 -5.89 29.88
N VAL A 253 -9.60 -4.80 29.75
CA VAL A 253 -8.20 -4.80 29.27
C VAL A 253 -7.29 -5.53 30.27
N ARG A 254 -7.36 -5.22 31.57
CA ARG A 254 -6.56 -5.92 32.59
C ARG A 254 -6.80 -7.44 32.61
N ARG A 255 -8.05 -7.87 32.35
CA ARG A 255 -8.37 -9.31 32.24
C ARG A 255 -7.70 -9.95 31.03
N LEU A 256 -7.67 -9.27 29.89
CA LEU A 256 -6.97 -9.75 28.69
C LEU A 256 -5.46 -9.81 28.93
N ASP A 257 -4.87 -8.83 29.60
CA ASP A 257 -3.44 -8.85 29.96
C ASP A 257 -3.11 -10.03 30.90
N SER A 258 -4.01 -10.35 31.84
CA SER A 258 -3.88 -11.53 32.70
C SER A 258 -3.94 -12.83 31.90
N MET A 259 -4.84 -12.94 30.91
CA MET A 259 -4.92 -14.12 30.05
C MET A 259 -3.68 -14.27 29.15
N GLU A 260 -3.14 -13.15 28.66
CA GLU A 260 -1.90 -13.12 27.87
C GLU A 260 -0.71 -13.58 28.71
N ALA A 261 -0.62 -13.14 29.97
CA ALA A 261 0.40 -13.62 30.91
C ALA A 261 0.26 -15.12 31.21
N GLN A 262 -0.96 -15.63 31.37
CA GLN A 262 -1.21 -17.06 31.55
C GLN A 262 -0.82 -17.89 30.31
N LEU A 263 -1.10 -17.39 29.10
CA LEU A 263 -0.66 -18.01 27.85
C LEU A 263 0.88 -18.02 27.72
N GLY A 264 1.55 -16.95 28.16
CA GLY A 264 3.00 -16.88 28.24
C GLY A 264 3.58 -17.97 29.15
N GLN A 265 3.06 -18.10 30.38
CA GLN A 265 3.47 -19.16 31.31
C GLN A 265 3.24 -20.57 30.74
N LEU A 266 2.12 -20.77 30.05
CA LEU A 266 1.78 -22.06 29.45
C LEU A 266 2.71 -22.40 28.28
N LYS A 267 3.10 -21.39 27.49
CA LYS A 267 4.10 -21.53 26.43
C LYS A 267 5.45 -21.91 27.02
N ASP A 268 5.92 -21.22 28.06
CA ASP A 268 7.22 -21.49 28.69
C ASP A 268 7.30 -22.92 29.26
N LEU A 269 6.19 -23.41 29.84
CA LEU A 269 6.06 -24.80 30.26
C LEU A 269 6.16 -25.79 29.10
N LEU A 270 5.53 -25.47 27.97
CA LEU A 270 5.54 -26.31 26.77
C LEU A 270 6.93 -26.34 26.10
N GLU A 271 7.64 -25.21 26.10
CA GLU A 271 9.03 -25.14 25.64
C GLU A 271 9.96 -25.88 26.59
N GLY A 272 9.78 -25.76 27.91
CA GLY A 272 10.54 -26.55 28.90
C GLY A 272 10.28 -28.06 28.80
N LEU A 273 9.05 -28.47 28.49
CA LEU A 273 8.75 -29.88 28.20
C LEU A 273 9.40 -30.34 26.90
N ARG A 274 9.38 -29.52 25.85
CA ARG A 274 10.05 -29.81 24.56
C ARG A 274 11.55 -29.99 24.74
N ASP A 275 12.20 -29.13 25.52
CA ASP A 275 13.65 -29.21 25.75
C ASP A 275 14.01 -30.46 26.57
N ARG A 276 13.18 -30.82 27.56
CA ARG A 276 13.33 -32.08 28.32
C ARG A 276 13.10 -33.33 27.50
N LEU A 277 12.23 -33.26 26.49
CA LEU A 277 12.04 -34.34 25.52
C LEU A 277 13.22 -34.42 24.54
N SER A 278 13.83 -33.28 24.18
CA SER A 278 15.01 -33.22 23.33
C SER A 278 16.27 -33.77 24.01
N GLU A 279 16.46 -33.53 25.31
CA GLU A 279 17.59 -34.07 26.09
C GLU A 279 17.60 -35.60 26.19
N ARG A 280 16.46 -36.26 25.94
CA ARG A 280 16.34 -37.73 25.98
C ARG A 280 16.49 -38.39 24.61
N HIS A 281 16.97 -37.71 23.57
CA HIS A 281 17.11 -38.34 22.26
C HIS A 281 18.58 -38.65 21.94
N ILE A 282 18.87 -39.91 21.57
CA ILE A 282 20.18 -40.30 21.02
C ILE A 282 20.29 -39.77 19.59
N GLU A 283 21.47 -39.28 19.18
CA GLU A 283 21.68 -38.83 17.80
C GLU A 283 21.49 -40.00 16.82
N PRO A 284 20.80 -39.77 15.68
CA PRO A 284 20.53 -40.82 14.71
C PRO A 284 21.83 -41.35 14.09
N PHE A 285 21.94 -42.68 13.92
CA PHE A 285 23.14 -43.31 13.35
C PHE A 285 23.48 -42.83 11.94
N LEU A 286 22.46 -42.78 11.07
CA LEU A 286 22.59 -42.44 9.66
C LEU A 286 21.42 -41.55 9.21
N PRO A 287 21.46 -40.24 9.51
CA PRO A 287 20.39 -39.31 9.13
C PRO A 287 20.38 -38.97 7.64
N ALA A 288 21.51 -39.10 6.93
CA ALA A 288 21.65 -38.78 5.50
C ALA A 288 22.63 -39.75 4.81
N ALA A 289 22.57 -39.84 3.47
CA ALA A 289 23.46 -40.68 2.68
C ALA A 289 24.93 -40.25 2.82
N GLY A 290 25.78 -41.17 3.31
CA GLY A 290 27.19 -40.91 3.56
C GLY A 290 27.83 -41.94 4.51
N ALA A 291 29.09 -41.70 4.90
CA ALA A 291 29.75 -42.50 5.92
C ALA A 291 29.17 -42.19 7.31
N PRO A 292 28.89 -43.19 8.16
CA PRO A 292 28.37 -42.94 9.50
C PRO A 292 29.39 -42.15 10.32
N LEU A 293 28.89 -41.21 11.12
CA LEU A 293 29.72 -40.36 12.00
C LEU A 293 30.43 -41.17 13.10
N ILE A 294 29.90 -42.36 13.40
CA ILE A 294 30.34 -43.21 14.50
C ILE A 294 30.42 -44.65 13.97
N GLU A 295 31.44 -45.39 14.38
CA GLU A 295 31.55 -46.81 14.04
C GLU A 295 30.37 -47.61 14.60
N TRP A 296 29.84 -48.54 13.81
CA TRP A 296 28.63 -49.30 14.12
C TRP A 296 28.68 -50.00 15.50
N ASN A 297 29.80 -50.63 15.84
CA ASN A 297 29.96 -51.29 17.13
C ASN A 297 29.92 -50.32 18.33
N ARG A 298 30.49 -49.12 18.15
CA ARG A 298 30.48 -48.07 19.17
C ARG A 298 29.08 -47.46 19.31
N TRP A 299 28.37 -47.30 18.20
CA TRP A 299 26.97 -46.86 18.22
C TRP A 299 26.02 -47.85 18.89
N LYS A 300 26.17 -49.16 18.64
CA LYS A 300 25.41 -50.21 19.35
C LYS A 300 25.57 -50.11 20.87
N ALA A 301 26.78 -49.90 21.36
CA ALA A 301 27.04 -49.74 22.79
C ALA A 301 26.34 -48.49 23.37
N MET A 302 26.32 -47.38 22.63
CA MET A 302 25.61 -46.17 23.05
C MET A 302 24.10 -46.35 23.01
N PHE A 303 23.56 -47.06 22.02
CA PHE A 303 22.14 -47.40 21.97
C PHE A 303 21.70 -48.27 23.16
N SER A 304 22.51 -49.27 23.55
CA SER A 304 22.25 -50.07 24.75
C SER A 304 22.27 -49.22 26.03
N ASN A 305 23.24 -48.31 26.15
CA ASN A 305 23.29 -47.36 27.27
C ASN A 305 22.09 -46.41 27.28
N TYR A 306 21.63 -45.99 26.10
CA TYR A 306 20.44 -45.16 25.94
C TYR A 306 19.15 -45.91 26.33
N LEU A 307 19.00 -47.18 25.94
CA LEU A 307 17.89 -48.03 26.39
C LEU A 307 17.85 -48.18 27.91
N LEU A 308 19.02 -48.33 28.54
CA LEU A 308 19.16 -48.42 29.98
C LEU A 308 18.84 -47.08 30.68
N ALA A 309 19.36 -45.96 30.16
CA ALA A 309 19.15 -44.63 30.74
C ALA A 309 17.73 -44.09 30.54
N SER A 310 17.08 -44.43 29.43
CA SER A 310 15.70 -44.03 29.13
C SER A 310 14.64 -44.83 29.90
N GLY A 311 15.04 -45.91 30.59
CA GLY A 311 14.12 -46.87 31.21
C GLY A 311 13.33 -47.69 30.19
N ALA A 312 13.76 -47.68 28.92
CA ALA A 312 13.10 -48.39 27.82
C ALA A 312 13.39 -49.90 27.81
N ILE A 313 14.12 -50.42 28.81
CA ILE A 313 14.52 -51.82 28.91
C ILE A 313 13.34 -52.76 29.21
N ASP A 314 12.30 -52.25 29.89
CA ASP A 314 11.10 -53.01 30.28
C ASP A 314 9.99 -52.99 29.21
N LEU A 315 10.24 -52.34 28.06
CA LEU A 315 9.25 -52.24 26.98
C LEU A 315 9.09 -53.57 26.23
N PRO A 316 7.92 -53.82 25.60
CA PRO A 316 7.73 -54.96 24.71
C PRO A 316 8.75 -54.96 23.57
N GLU A 317 9.21 -56.14 23.14
CA GLU A 317 10.27 -56.30 22.12
C GLU A 317 9.95 -55.56 20.80
N GLN A 318 8.69 -55.54 20.39
CA GLN A 318 8.23 -54.80 19.20
C GLN A 318 8.49 -53.28 19.32
N ARG A 319 8.36 -52.72 20.54
CA ARG A 319 8.58 -51.30 20.78
C ARG A 319 10.06 -50.96 20.88
N LYS A 320 10.87 -51.86 21.44
CA LYS A 320 12.33 -51.73 21.40
C LYS A 320 12.86 -51.78 19.97
N GLN A 321 12.29 -52.66 19.13
CA GLN A 321 12.64 -52.76 17.72
C GLN A 321 12.28 -51.48 16.96
N ALA A 322 11.07 -50.95 17.18
CA ALA A 322 10.67 -49.67 16.60
C ALA A 322 11.58 -48.51 17.04
N LEU A 323 12.02 -48.51 18.31
CA LEU A 323 12.93 -47.50 18.83
C LEU A 323 14.33 -47.62 18.20
N LEU A 324 14.84 -48.83 18.00
CA LEU A 324 16.09 -49.08 17.28
C LEU A 324 16.01 -48.53 15.85
N ILE A 325 14.96 -48.88 15.10
CA ILE A 325 14.73 -48.41 13.72
C ILE A 325 14.59 -46.88 13.67
N HIS A 326 13.92 -46.28 14.64
CA HIS A 326 13.82 -44.82 14.74
C HIS A 326 15.20 -44.17 14.97
N CYS A 327 16.02 -44.73 15.85
CA CYS A 327 17.36 -44.20 16.17
C CYS A 327 18.39 -44.47 15.06
N LEU A 328 18.10 -45.32 14.06
CA LEU A 328 18.97 -45.51 12.90
C LEU A 328 19.01 -44.27 11.98
N GLY A 329 18.02 -43.37 12.04
CA GLY A 329 17.91 -42.22 11.13
C GLY A 329 17.29 -42.58 9.78
N ALA A 330 16.93 -41.56 9.00
CA ALA A 330 16.15 -41.73 7.76
C ALA A 330 16.82 -42.67 6.73
N GLU A 331 18.14 -42.56 6.56
CA GLU A 331 18.85 -43.41 5.61
C GLU A 331 19.09 -44.82 6.17
N GLY A 332 19.33 -44.94 7.48
CA GLY A 332 19.40 -46.24 8.14
C GLY A 332 18.08 -47.02 8.05
N GLN A 333 16.94 -46.33 8.11
CA GLN A 333 15.62 -46.93 7.88
C GLN A 333 15.45 -47.40 6.43
N ASN A 334 15.87 -46.61 5.45
CA ASN A 334 15.84 -46.99 4.03
C ASN A 334 16.67 -48.27 3.78
N ILE A 335 17.87 -48.34 4.35
CA ILE A 335 18.74 -49.51 4.25
C ILE A 335 18.09 -50.72 4.92
N TYR A 336 17.55 -50.59 6.12
CA TYR A 336 16.84 -51.69 6.79
C TYR A 336 15.66 -52.23 5.97
N MET A 337 14.83 -51.33 5.42
CA MET A 337 13.70 -51.72 4.57
C MET A 337 14.17 -52.44 3.30
N SER A 338 15.28 -52.01 2.70
CA SER A 338 15.87 -52.70 1.55
C SER A 338 16.40 -54.09 1.91
N LEU A 339 17.07 -54.24 3.06
CA LEU A 339 17.59 -55.53 3.54
C LEU A 339 16.46 -56.51 3.87
N GLN A 340 15.36 -56.04 4.48
CA GLN A 340 14.16 -56.86 4.66
C GLN A 340 13.54 -57.27 3.32
N ALA A 341 13.47 -56.36 2.35
CA ALA A 341 12.93 -56.68 1.03
C ALA A 341 13.76 -57.75 0.30
N SER A 342 15.09 -57.72 0.47
CA SER A 342 16.01 -58.73 -0.06
C SER A 342 15.91 -60.06 0.69
N SER A 343 15.83 -60.07 2.03
CA SER A 343 15.72 -61.30 2.81
C SER A 343 14.43 -62.06 2.53
N ASN A 344 13.32 -61.34 2.34
CA ASN A 344 12.02 -61.94 2.04
C ASN A 344 11.93 -62.58 0.63
N GLN A 345 12.91 -62.33 -0.25
CA GLN A 345 12.96 -62.92 -1.59
C GLN A 345 13.75 -64.23 -1.65
N GLU A 346 14.70 -64.45 -0.74
CA GLU A 346 15.61 -65.60 -0.77
C GLU A 346 15.16 -66.75 0.15
N GLU A 347 14.49 -66.46 1.27
CA GLU A 347 13.93 -67.46 2.18
C GLU A 347 12.53 -67.01 2.63
N GLY A 348 11.55 -67.92 2.64
CA GLY A 348 10.18 -67.67 3.11
C GLY A 348 10.08 -67.51 4.64
N GLU A 349 11.01 -66.78 5.25
CA GLU A 349 11.15 -66.59 6.69
C GLU A 349 10.29 -65.39 7.16
N GLN A 350 9.64 -65.52 8.32
CA GLN A 350 8.83 -64.46 8.91
C GLN A 350 9.68 -63.23 9.27
N PRO A 351 9.11 -62.00 9.22
CA PRO A 351 9.84 -60.78 9.52
C PRO A 351 10.46 -60.84 10.93
N PRO A 352 11.67 -60.27 11.12
CA PRO A 352 12.35 -60.33 12.41
C PRO A 352 11.46 -59.72 13.48
N SER A 353 11.04 -60.54 14.46
CA SER A 353 10.07 -60.15 15.50
C SER A 353 10.75 -59.64 16.77
N THR A 354 12.07 -59.76 16.85
CA THR A 354 12.88 -59.36 18.01
C THR A 354 13.96 -58.35 17.63
N VAL A 355 14.42 -57.58 18.63
CA VAL A 355 15.48 -56.56 18.48
C VAL A 355 16.79 -57.21 18.08
N ASP A 356 17.11 -58.37 18.66
CA ASP A 356 18.36 -59.09 18.42
C ASP A 356 18.48 -59.60 16.99
N ASP A 357 17.37 -60.07 16.40
CA ASP A 357 17.35 -60.50 14.99
C ASP A 357 17.54 -59.31 14.04
N THR A 358 16.96 -58.15 14.39
CA THR A 358 17.16 -56.90 13.64
C THR A 358 18.61 -56.42 13.74
N LEU A 359 19.24 -56.54 14.91
CA LEU A 359 20.66 -56.19 15.10
C LEU A 359 21.60 -57.12 14.33
N LYS A 360 21.31 -58.43 14.27
CA LYS A 360 22.10 -59.40 13.49
C LYS A 360 22.07 -59.09 11.99
N LEU A 361 20.89 -58.76 11.46
CA LEU A 361 20.73 -58.37 10.06
C LEU A 361 21.57 -57.12 9.74
N LEU A 362 21.50 -56.11 10.62
CA LEU A 362 22.26 -54.86 10.47
C LEU A 362 23.77 -55.06 10.68
N ASP A 363 24.18 -55.96 11.57
CA ASP A 363 25.59 -56.35 11.79
C ASP A 363 26.23 -56.92 10.52
N THR A 364 25.46 -57.64 9.70
CA THR A 364 25.96 -58.24 8.46
C THR A 364 26.26 -57.16 7.41
N HIS A 365 25.52 -56.06 7.43
CA HIS A 365 25.68 -54.95 6.50
C HIS A 365 26.70 -53.91 6.97
N PHE A 366 26.66 -53.54 8.26
CA PHE A 366 27.49 -52.46 8.83
C PHE A 366 28.73 -52.96 9.59
N GLY A 367 28.89 -54.27 9.79
CA GLY A 367 30.08 -54.87 10.39
C GLY A 367 31.32 -54.81 9.48
N PRO A 368 32.53 -54.85 10.06
CA PRO A 368 33.77 -54.84 9.28
C PRO A 368 33.90 -56.11 8.42
N LYS A 369 34.01 -55.96 7.10
CA LYS A 369 34.29 -57.06 6.17
C LYS A 369 35.79 -57.37 6.19
N VAL A 370 36.18 -58.51 6.75
CA VAL A 370 37.58 -58.98 6.74
C VAL A 370 37.90 -59.56 5.35
N ASN A 371 38.78 -58.91 4.59
CA ASN A 371 39.30 -59.46 3.34
C ASN A 371 40.38 -60.50 3.64
N VAL A 372 40.12 -61.77 3.30
CA VAL A 372 41.15 -62.83 3.32
C VAL A 372 41.88 -62.81 1.98
N ILE A 373 43.16 -62.41 1.98
CA ILE A 373 44.03 -62.47 0.80
C ILE A 373 44.73 -63.83 0.80
N SER A 374 44.40 -64.70 -0.16
CA SER A 374 45.16 -65.92 -0.44
C SER A 374 46.40 -65.59 -1.27
N SER A 375 47.60 -65.70 -0.70
CA SER A 375 48.87 -65.60 -1.44
C SER A 375 49.20 -66.94 -2.12
N ILE A 376 49.29 -66.93 -3.45
CA ILE A 376 49.81 -68.02 -4.28
C ILE A 376 51.13 -67.56 -4.93
N GLN A 377 52.09 -68.50 -4.96
CA GLN A 377 53.33 -68.59 -5.75
C GLN A 377 54.60 -67.91 -5.22
N GLU A 378 55.59 -68.72 -4.80
CA GLU A 378 56.88 -68.85 -5.50
C GLU A 378 57.65 -70.07 -4.96
N GLU A 379 57.61 -71.16 -5.71
CA GLU A 379 58.48 -72.34 -5.57
C GLU A 379 59.23 -72.46 -6.90
N PHE A 380 60.42 -71.85 -6.97
CA PHE A 380 61.43 -72.03 -8.01
C PHE A 380 62.80 -71.72 -7.40
N GLU A 381 63.45 -72.75 -6.82
CA GLU A 381 64.91 -73.01 -6.79
C GLU A 381 65.19 -74.15 -5.80
N THR A 382 65.22 -75.40 -6.27
CA THR A 382 66.43 -76.25 -6.42
C THR A 382 66.07 -77.58 -7.06
#